data_AF-A0A0F4U0A1-F1
#
_entry.id   AF-A0A0F4U0A1-F1
#
_cell.length_a   1.000
_cell.length_b   1.000
_cell.length_c   1.000
_cell.angle_alpha   90.00
_cell.angle_beta   90.00
_cell.angle_gamma   90.00
#
_symmetry.space_group_name_H-M   'P 1'
#
loop_
_entity.id
_entity.type
_entity.pdbx_description
1 polymer ?
#
loop_
_entity_poly.entity_id
_entity_poly.type
_entity_poly.pdbx_seq_one_letter_code
_entity_poly.pdbx_strand_id
1 'polypeptide(L)' 'MAKSTIKELESLTANDAGRILREDGSLAGRISVRKDGVSVSFFYRYRWGVSYAEKVVSSRGQHV' A
#
# COMPACT_ATOMS: atom_id res chain seq x y z
N MET A 1 9.79 -6.08 -3.80
CA MET A 1 10.78 -5.06 -4.20
C MET A 1 10.30 -4.36 -5.46
N ALA A 2 9.32 -3.47 -5.32
CA ALA A 2 9.11 -2.42 -6.30
C ALA A 2 9.27 -1.14 -5.50
N LYS A 3 10.37 -0.43 -5.77
CA LYS A 3 10.66 0.87 -5.16
C LYS A 3 10.56 1.92 -6.24
N SER A 4 9.66 2.87 -6.04
CA SER A 4 9.40 4.00 -6.90
C SER A 4 10.65 4.85 -6.84
N THR A 5 11.36 4.91 -7.96
CA THR A 5 12.60 5.68 -8.06
C THR A 5 12.26 7.15 -8.33
N ILE A 6 13.20 8.05 -8.02
CA ILE A 6 13.04 9.48 -8.33
C ILE A 6 12.76 9.67 -9.83
N LYS A 7 13.46 8.92 -10.69
CA LYS A 7 13.30 8.98 -12.15
C LYS A 7 11.91 8.56 -12.63
N GLU A 8 11.27 7.60 -11.94
CA GLU A 8 9.89 7.18 -12.22
C GLU A 8 8.87 8.24 -11.80
N LEU A 9 9.17 9.04 -10.76
CA LEU A 9 8.33 10.16 -10.35
C LEU A 9 8.49 11.37 -11.29
N GLU A 10 9.70 11.60 -11.78
CA GLU A 10 10.01 12.66 -12.75
C GLU A 10 9.41 12.39 -14.13
N SER A 11 9.22 11.12 -14.51
CA SER A 11 8.62 10.75 -15.79
C SER A 11 7.08 10.81 -15.79
N LEU A 12 6.45 11.11 -14.65
CA LEU A 12 4.99 11.15 -14.53
C LEU A 12 4.40 12.30 -15.34
N THR A 13 3.32 11.98 -16.04
CA THR A 13 2.63 12.92 -16.91
C THR A 13 1.18 13.12 -16.48
N ALA A 14 0.51 14.08 -17.11
CA ALA A 14 -0.92 14.27 -16.90
C ALA A 14 -1.77 13.05 -17.28
N ASN A 15 -1.27 12.19 -18.18
CA ASN A 15 -1.94 10.95 -18.59
C ASN A 15 -1.93 9.89 -17.49
N ASP A 16 -1.05 10.01 -16.49
CA ASP A 16 -0.97 9.08 -15.36
C ASP A 16 -1.95 9.43 -14.23
N ALA A 17 -2.83 10.44 -14.43
CA ALA A 17 -3.82 10.85 -13.44
C ALA A 17 -4.68 9.66 -12.96
N GLY A 18 -4.79 9.50 -11.64
CA GLY A 18 -5.56 8.41 -11.03
C GLY A 18 -4.78 7.10 -10.87
N ARG A 19 -3.60 6.95 -11.48
CA ARG A 19 -2.74 5.79 -11.26
C ARG A 19 -2.24 5.74 -9.81
N ILE A 20 -2.19 4.52 -9.26
CA ILE A 20 -1.66 4.24 -7.92
C ILE A 20 -0.24 3.67 -8.07
N LEU A 21 0.72 4.38 -7.49
CA LEU A 21 2.07 3.88 -7.26
C LEU A 21 2.05 3.03 -6.00
N ARG A 22 2.33 1.73 -6.11
CA ARG A 22 2.42 0.85 -4.95
C ARG A 22 3.88 0.60 -4.63
N GLU A 23 4.28 0.98 -3.43
CA GLU A 23 5.55 0.54 -2.87
C GLU A 23 5.37 -0.82 -2.20
N ASP A 24 6.48 -1.45 -1.86
CA ASP A 24 6.42 -2.59 -0.97
C ASP A 24 5.95 -2.20 0.45
N GLY A 25 5.33 -3.17 1.12
CA GLY A 25 4.76 -2.99 2.45
C GLY A 25 3.50 -2.13 2.45
N SER A 26 3.59 -0.96 3.08
CA SER A 26 2.44 -0.16 3.52
C SER A 26 2.34 1.22 2.86
N LEU A 27 3.25 1.55 1.94
CA LEU A 27 3.31 2.85 1.30
C LEU A 27 2.65 2.80 -0.10
N ALA A 28 1.82 3.80 -0.41
CA ALA A 28 1.21 3.94 -1.73
C ALA A 28 1.11 5.42 -2.11
N GLY A 29 1.30 5.74 -3.37
CA GLY A 29 1.12 7.08 -3.94
C GLY A 29 -0.08 7.13 -4.87
N ARG A 30 -0.83 8.24 -4.88
CA ARG A 30 -1.84 8.53 -5.91
C ARG A 30 -1.41 9.73 -6.74
N ILE A 31 -1.41 9.55 -8.05
CA ILE A 31 -1.12 10.63 -9.00
C ILE A 31 -2.38 11.45 -9.24
N SER A 32 -2.27 12.76 -9.15
CA SER A 32 -3.37 13.71 -9.36
C SER A 32 -2.88 14.90 -10.17
N VAL A 33 -3.65 15.32 -11.16
CA VAL A 33 -3.40 16.54 -11.93
C VAL A 33 -4.17 17.69 -11.31
N ARG A 34 -3.48 18.80 -11.07
CA ARG A 34 -4.04 20.07 -10.59
C ARG A 34 -3.83 21.15 -11.65
N LYS A 35 -4.42 22.33 -11.44
CA LYS A 35 -4.22 23.49 -12.34
C LYS A 35 -2.74 23.83 -12.55
N ASP A 36 -1.90 23.53 -11.56
CA ASP A 36 -0.51 23.95 -11.50
C ASP A 36 0.47 22.82 -11.92
N GLY A 37 -0.05 21.66 -12.32
CA GLY A 37 0.75 20.53 -12.81
C GLY A 37 0.39 19.16 -12.21
N VAL A 38 1.30 18.21 -12.38
CA VAL A 38 1.19 16.85 -11.86
C VAL A 38 1.66 16.82 -10.40
N SER A 39 0.90 16.15 -9.54
CA SER A 39 1.21 15.98 -8.12
C SER A 39 1.04 14.52 -7.69
N VAL A 40 1.84 14.08 -6.72
CA VAL A 40 1.74 12.73 -6.15
C VAL A 40 1.49 12.86 -4.64
N SER A 41 0.42 12.23 -4.15
CA SER A 41 0.13 12.17 -2.71
C SER A 41 0.45 10.78 -2.18
N PHE A 42 1.29 10.70 -1.15
CA PHE A 42 1.68 9.44 -0.51
C PHE A 42 0.83 9.16 0.74
N PHE A 43 0.47 7.90 0.92
CA PHE A 43 -0.30 7.36 2.03
C PHE A 43 0.45 6.16 2.60
N TYR A 44 0.63 6.16 3.92
CA TYR A 44 1.25 5.06 4.63
C TYR A 44 0.23 4.38 5.55
N ARG A 45 0.09 3.07 5.44
CA ARG A 45 -0.79 2.27 6.29
C ARG A 45 0.01 1.56 7.38
N TYR A 46 0.13 2.19 8.53
CA TYR A 46 0.63 1.50 9.71
C TYR A 46 -0.42 0.52 10.26
N ARG A 47 0.01 -0.69 10.65
CA ARG A 47 -0.82 -1.60 11.44
C ARG A 47 -0.11 -1.86 12.77
N TRP A 48 -0.72 -1.39 13.85
CA TRP A 48 -0.30 -1.73 15.21
C TRP A 48 -1.01 -2.99 15.67
N GLY A 49 -0.28 -3.92 16.30
CA GLY A 49 -0.88 -5.12 16.90
C GLY A 49 -1.39 -6.13 15.88
N VAL A 50 -0.49 -6.74 15.10
CA VAL A 50 -0.80 -8.02 14.47
C VAL A 50 -0.85 -9.06 15.59
N SER A 51 -1.96 -9.10 16.32
CA SER A 51 -2.29 -10.27 17.12
C SER A 51 -2.45 -11.38 16.10
N TYR A 52 -1.44 -12.23 15.96
CA TYR A 52 -1.69 -13.59 15.51
C TYR A 52 -2.70 -14.09 16.52
N ALA A 53 -3.98 -14.08 16.15
CA ALA A 53 -4.97 -14.86 16.86
C ALA A 53 -4.45 -16.29 16.70
N GLU A 54 -3.69 -16.73 17.69
CA GLU A 54 -3.42 -18.14 17.91
C GLU A 54 -4.79 -18.79 17.78
N LYS A 55 -4.96 -19.57 16.72
CA LYS A 55 -6.13 -20.43 16.64
C LYS A 55 -5.98 -21.36 17.82
N VAL A 56 -6.63 -21.02 18.92
CA VAL A 56 -6.83 -21.95 20.04
C VAL A 56 -7.67 -23.07 19.44
N VAL A 57 -6.99 -24.11 18.96
CA VAL A 57 -7.61 -25.38 18.65
C VAL A 57 -8.04 -25.93 19.99
N SER A 58 -9.27 -25.62 20.38
CA SER A 58 -9.95 -26.30 21.48
C SER A 58 -10.18 -27.73 21.01
N SER A 59 -9.32 -28.65 21.47
CA SER A 59 -9.55 -30.08 21.43
C SER A 59 -10.71 -30.43 22.37
N ARG A 60 -11.94 -30.08 21.97
CA ARG A 60 -13.13 -30.69 22.54
C ARG A 60 -13.27 -32.09 21.94
N GLY A 61 -13.34 -33.05 22.84
CA GLY A 61 -13.12 -34.48 22.60
C GLY A 61 -13.94 -35.09 21.48
N GLN A 62 -13.32 -36.05 20.81
CA GLN A 62 -14.00 -37.14 20.12
C GLN A 62 -13.53 -38.47 20.75
N HIS A 63 -14.51 -39.14 21.36
CA HIS A 63 -14.75 -40.59 21.41
C HIS A 63 -13.55 -41.55 21.34
N VAL A 64 -13.40 -42.36 22.40
CA VAL A 64 -13.85 -43.78 22.40
C VAL A 64 -14.44 -44.13 23.76
#